data_AF-A0A9D2I2D0-F1
#
_entry.id   AF-A0A9D2I2D0-F1
#
_cell.length_a   1.000
_cell.length_b   1.000
_cell.length_c   1.000
_cell.angle_alpha   90.00
_cell.angle_beta   90.00
_cell.angle_gamma   90.00
#
_symmetry.space_group_name_H-M   'P 1'
#
loop_
_entity.id
_entity.type
_entity.pdbx_description
1 polymer ?
#
loop_
_entity_poly.entity_id
_entity_poly.type
_entity_poly.pdbx_seq_one_letter_code
_entity_poly.pdbx_strand_id
1 'polypeptide(L)'
;GTRGAFTEITGVLEDDVDNTYVEAVIQNGTEGVISTVSQDPNAIGYISLGSLNDNVKGVAIDGVEPTSETVQNNSFPIARNFNIAWGGDLEAVAQDFVDFIMSAEGQELALEEGYVEAVVDAPAYEGDGSQTGTIAVVGSTSVTPLMEVLSEEYRALNPEVQIDITSNGSSAGMTSAIDGTADIGMASRELKDEEKAELTSQAIAVDGIAVVVNKNNGIEGLTLEQVKQIFTGEVTNWEDLQ
;
A
#
# COMPACT_ATOMS: atom_id res chain seq x y z
N GLY A 1 -4.10 -6.07 -2.58
CA GLY A 1 -4.44 -4.87 -1.81
C GLY A 1 -4.90 -3.76 -2.70
N THR A 2 -4.00 -3.19 -3.52
CA THR A 2 -4.26 -1.98 -4.32
C THR A 2 -5.50 -2.01 -5.17
N ARG A 3 -5.73 -3.07 -5.95
CA ARG A 3 -6.97 -3.21 -6.71
C ARG A 3 -8.20 -3.08 -5.82
N GLY A 4 -8.28 -3.83 -4.72
CA GLY A 4 -9.44 -3.80 -3.82
C GLY A 4 -9.70 -2.40 -3.24
N ALA A 5 -8.66 -1.78 -2.67
CA ALA A 5 -8.78 -0.42 -2.14
C ALA A 5 -9.16 0.58 -3.25
N PHE A 6 -8.50 0.52 -4.40
CA PHE A 6 -8.77 1.41 -5.53
C PHE A 6 -10.21 1.27 -6.03
N THR A 7 -10.68 0.05 -6.28
CA THR A 7 -12.02 -0.19 -6.81
C THR A 7 -13.10 0.24 -5.83
N GLU A 8 -12.88 0.04 -4.53
CA GLU A 8 -13.78 0.47 -3.47
C GLU A 8 -13.85 2.01 -3.38
N ILE A 9 -12.69 2.68 -3.29
CA ILE A 9 -12.62 4.14 -3.13
C ILE A 9 -13.17 4.87 -4.37
N THR A 10 -12.88 4.37 -5.57
CA THR A 10 -13.33 4.97 -6.84
C THR A 10 -14.76 4.59 -7.21
N GLY A 11 -15.40 3.67 -6.48
CA GLY A 11 -16.74 3.18 -6.79
C GLY A 11 -16.83 2.31 -8.05
N VAL A 12 -15.71 1.76 -8.53
CA VAL A 12 -15.69 0.69 -9.55
C VAL A 12 -16.24 -0.62 -8.96
N LEU A 13 -15.98 -0.87 -7.68
CA LEU A 13 -16.67 -1.89 -6.89
C LEU A 13 -18.01 -1.30 -6.43
N GLU A 14 -19.11 -1.88 -6.90
CA GLU A 14 -20.47 -1.44 -6.56
C GLU A 14 -21.31 -2.69 -6.25
N ASP A 15 -22.01 -2.69 -5.11
CA ASP A 15 -22.79 -3.84 -4.61
C ASP A 15 -22.03 -5.18 -4.60
N ASP A 16 -20.77 -5.16 -4.11
CA ASP A 16 -19.83 -6.29 -4.10
C ASP A 16 -19.46 -6.86 -5.50
N VAL A 17 -19.81 -6.13 -6.56
CA VAL A 17 -19.44 -6.47 -7.95
C VAL A 17 -18.30 -5.57 -8.41
N ASP A 18 -17.15 -6.16 -8.69
CA ASP A 18 -16.02 -5.45 -9.30
C ASP A 18 -16.29 -5.23 -10.79
N ASN A 19 -16.68 -4.00 -11.16
CA ASN A 19 -17.01 -3.62 -12.54
C ASN A 19 -15.79 -3.19 -13.36
N THR A 20 -14.58 -3.61 -12.96
CA THR A 20 -13.36 -3.33 -13.75
C THR A 20 -13.57 -3.76 -15.21
N TYR A 21 -13.20 -2.87 -16.13
CA TYR A 21 -13.36 -3.07 -17.57
C TYR A 21 -12.84 -4.43 -18.01
N VAL A 22 -13.69 -5.20 -18.70
CA VAL A 22 -13.44 -6.61 -19.02
C VAL A 22 -12.24 -6.83 -19.95
N GLU A 23 -11.84 -5.81 -20.71
CA GLU A 23 -10.65 -5.86 -21.58
C GLU A 23 -9.39 -5.31 -20.91
N ALA A 24 -9.46 -4.91 -19.63
CA ALA A 24 -8.30 -4.41 -18.91
C ALA A 24 -7.19 -5.47 -18.81
N VAL A 25 -5.97 -5.09 -19.18
CA VAL A 25 -4.79 -5.95 -19.05
C VAL A 25 -4.39 -6.01 -17.57
N ILE A 26 -4.25 -7.22 -17.05
CA ILE A 26 -3.87 -7.45 -15.65
C ILE A 26 -2.34 -7.44 -15.53
N GLN A 27 -1.83 -6.62 -14.62
CA GLN A 27 -0.42 -6.62 -14.21
C GLN A 27 -0.27 -7.12 -12.77
N ASN A 28 0.78 -7.90 -12.55
CA ASN A 28 1.11 -8.44 -11.22
C ASN A 28 2.13 -7.53 -10.53
N GLY A 29 1.72 -6.91 -9.42
CA GLY A 29 2.57 -6.05 -8.61
C GLY A 29 2.78 -4.65 -9.19
N THR A 30 3.32 -3.77 -8.35
CA THR A 30 3.52 -2.35 -8.67
C THR A 30 4.45 -2.14 -9.87
N GLU A 31 5.57 -2.85 -9.91
CA GLU A 31 6.55 -2.73 -11.00
C GLU A 31 6.00 -3.16 -12.36
N GLY A 32 5.12 -4.18 -12.39
CA GLY A 32 4.45 -4.60 -13.63
C GLY A 32 3.56 -3.50 -14.21
N VAL A 33 2.86 -2.75 -13.36
CA VAL A 33 2.04 -1.60 -13.78
C VAL A 33 2.94 -0.48 -14.31
N ILE A 34 4.00 -0.10 -13.59
CA ILE A 34 4.94 0.96 -14.00
C ILE A 34 5.57 0.63 -15.35
N SER A 35 6.08 -0.59 -15.51
CA SER A 35 6.69 -1.07 -16.75
C SER A 35 5.72 -1.03 -17.92
N THR A 36 4.47 -1.41 -17.72
CA THR A 36 3.44 -1.39 -18.77
C THR A 36 3.07 0.04 -19.18
N VAL A 37 2.75 0.88 -18.19
CA VAL A 37 2.31 2.26 -18.43
C VAL A 37 3.41 3.12 -19.06
N SER A 38 4.67 2.92 -18.67
CA SER A 38 5.82 3.65 -19.24
C SER A 38 6.08 3.33 -20.71
N GLN A 39 5.66 2.15 -21.19
CA GLN A 39 5.90 1.69 -22.57
C GLN A 39 4.72 1.97 -23.52
N ASP A 40 3.51 2.19 -23.01
CA ASP A 40 2.32 2.43 -23.82
C ASP A 40 1.76 3.85 -23.60
N PRO A 41 1.86 4.76 -24.60
CA PRO A 41 1.34 6.12 -24.54
C PRO A 41 -0.15 6.25 -24.16
N ASN A 42 -0.94 5.21 -24.43
CA ASN A 42 -2.38 5.20 -24.18
C ASN A 42 -2.77 4.54 -22.86
N ALA A 43 -1.82 3.90 -22.16
CA ALA A 43 -2.12 3.18 -20.93
C ALA A 43 -2.37 4.11 -19.74
N ILE A 44 -3.29 3.66 -18.89
CA ILE A 44 -3.57 4.17 -17.55
C ILE A 44 -3.50 3.01 -16.57
N GLY A 45 -2.98 3.26 -15.38
CA GLY A 45 -2.92 2.31 -14.29
C GLY A 45 -3.04 3.02 -12.94
N TYR A 46 -2.92 2.25 -11.87
CA TYR A 46 -2.85 2.76 -10.51
C TYR A 46 -1.73 2.05 -9.74
N ILE A 47 -1.01 2.80 -8.90
CA ILE A 47 0.09 2.30 -8.08
C ILE A 47 0.04 2.92 -6.68
N SER A 48 0.78 2.34 -5.74
CA SER A 48 1.08 3.01 -4.47
C SER A 48 1.82 4.32 -4.76
N LEU A 49 1.43 5.39 -4.07
CA LEU A 49 2.05 6.70 -4.25
C LEU A 49 3.53 6.68 -3.84
N GLY A 50 3.88 5.95 -2.77
CA GLY A 50 5.29 5.78 -2.37
C GLY A 50 6.16 5.10 -3.45
N SER A 51 5.55 4.46 -4.47
CA SER A 51 6.28 3.88 -5.61
C SER A 51 6.28 4.76 -6.86
N LEU A 52 5.68 5.94 -6.83
CA LEU A 52 5.66 6.87 -7.96
C LEU A 52 7.09 7.33 -8.28
N ASN A 53 7.48 7.27 -9.54
CA ASN A 53 8.83 7.61 -9.98
C ASN A 53 8.83 8.22 -11.39
N ASP A 54 10.03 8.58 -11.85
CA ASP A 54 10.27 9.21 -13.15
C ASP A 54 10.04 8.31 -14.38
N ASN A 55 9.44 7.13 -14.28
CA ASN A 55 9.09 6.33 -15.46
C ASN A 55 7.64 6.56 -15.92
N VAL A 56 6.79 7.07 -15.03
CA VAL A 56 5.36 7.32 -15.30
C VAL A 56 4.99 8.74 -14.84
N LYS A 57 3.78 9.19 -15.16
CA LYS A 57 3.23 10.47 -14.72
C LYS A 57 2.03 10.23 -13.81
N GLY A 58 2.09 10.72 -12.58
CA GLY A 58 0.93 10.79 -11.68
C GLY A 58 -0.08 11.82 -12.18
N VAL A 59 -1.37 11.50 -12.07
CA VAL A 59 -2.47 12.37 -12.52
C VAL A 59 -3.13 13.01 -11.31
N ALA A 60 -3.32 14.33 -11.35
CA ALA A 60 -4.09 15.03 -10.33
C ALA A 60 -5.56 14.57 -10.33
N ILE A 61 -6.10 14.27 -9.16
CA ILE A 61 -7.50 13.84 -9.00
C ILE A 61 -8.30 14.95 -8.32
N ASP A 62 -9.39 15.37 -8.96
CA ASP A 62 -10.21 16.52 -8.53
C ASP A 62 -9.38 17.81 -8.31
N GLY A 63 -8.33 17.98 -9.11
CA GLY A 63 -7.40 19.12 -9.03
C GLY A 63 -6.36 19.02 -7.91
N VAL A 64 -6.25 17.88 -7.23
CA VAL A 64 -5.26 17.63 -6.17
C VAL A 64 -4.16 16.71 -6.70
N GLU A 65 -2.91 17.17 -6.64
CA GLU A 65 -1.74 16.39 -7.05
C GLU A 65 -1.51 15.19 -6.13
N PRO A 66 -1.08 14.02 -6.62
CA PRO A 66 -0.79 12.86 -5.79
C PRO A 66 0.57 13.04 -5.10
N THR A 67 0.59 13.62 -3.90
CA THR A 67 1.80 13.86 -3.10
C THR A 67 1.62 13.46 -1.64
N SER A 68 2.71 13.14 -0.94
CA SER A 68 2.67 12.79 0.49
C SER A 68 2.03 13.91 1.33
N GLU A 69 2.30 15.17 1.00
CA GLU A 69 1.69 16.35 1.66
C GLU A 69 0.15 16.35 1.49
N THR A 70 -0.34 16.08 0.28
CA THR A 70 -1.79 16.04 0.00
C THR A 70 -2.50 14.84 0.61
N VAL A 71 -1.80 13.73 0.82
CA VAL A 71 -2.33 12.59 1.58
C VAL A 71 -2.36 12.94 3.07
N GLN A 72 -1.29 13.53 3.60
CA GLN A 72 -1.17 13.89 5.02
C GLN A 72 -2.25 14.89 5.46
N ASN A 73 -2.57 15.87 4.62
CA ASN A 73 -3.61 16.85 4.91
C ASN A 73 -5.03 16.38 4.53
N ASN A 74 -5.20 15.12 4.11
CA ASN A 74 -6.46 14.49 3.68
C ASN A 74 -7.15 15.17 2.48
N SER A 75 -6.41 15.93 1.66
CA SER A 75 -6.97 16.53 0.44
C SER A 75 -6.95 15.60 -0.77
N PHE A 76 -6.03 14.64 -0.83
CA PHE A 76 -5.98 13.68 -1.93
C PHE A 76 -7.05 12.59 -1.77
N PRO A 77 -7.93 12.37 -2.76
CA PRO A 77 -9.15 11.60 -2.56
C PRO A 77 -8.95 10.08 -2.53
N ILE A 78 -7.80 9.57 -3.00
CA ILE A 78 -7.54 8.13 -3.08
C ILE A 78 -6.40 7.76 -2.14
N ALA A 79 -6.74 7.39 -0.92
CA ALA A 79 -5.79 6.97 0.11
C ALA A 79 -6.28 5.73 0.87
N ARG A 80 -5.35 4.99 1.47
CA ARG A 80 -5.63 3.73 2.16
C ARG A 80 -4.63 3.48 3.28
N ASN A 81 -5.03 2.64 4.23
CA ASN A 81 -4.12 2.15 5.25
C ASN A 81 -3.20 1.04 4.70
N PHE A 82 -1.94 1.10 5.12
CA PHE A 82 -1.05 -0.04 5.17
C PHE A 82 -1.18 -0.69 6.53
N ASN A 83 -1.67 -1.92 6.55
CA ASN A 83 -1.96 -2.67 7.74
C ASN A 83 -0.96 -3.83 7.89
N ILE A 84 -0.54 -4.06 9.12
CA ILE A 84 0.02 -5.34 9.56
C ILE A 84 -1.03 -6.07 10.39
N ALA A 85 -1.01 -7.40 10.38
CA ALA A 85 -1.95 -8.22 11.13
C ALA A 85 -1.32 -9.54 11.58
N TRP A 86 -1.79 -10.07 12.71
CA TRP A 86 -1.31 -11.33 13.28
C TRP A 86 -2.43 -12.05 14.02
N GLY A 87 -2.31 -13.37 14.13
CA GLY A 87 -3.23 -14.20 14.90
C GLY A 87 -2.71 -14.46 16.32
N GLY A 88 -3.60 -14.47 17.31
CA GLY A 88 -3.23 -14.76 18.70
C GLY A 88 -2.21 -13.78 19.30
N ASP A 89 -1.34 -14.28 20.17
CA ASP A 89 -0.25 -13.52 20.78
C ASP A 89 1.04 -13.67 19.94
N LEU A 90 1.76 -12.56 19.74
CA LEU A 90 3.07 -12.57 19.11
C LEU A 90 4.16 -13.11 20.05
N GLU A 91 5.17 -13.76 19.48
CA GLU A 91 6.42 -13.99 20.21
C GLU A 91 7.09 -12.65 20.54
N ALA A 92 7.92 -12.64 21.60
CA ALA A 92 8.54 -11.41 22.11
C ALA A 92 9.29 -10.63 21.02
N VAL A 93 10.04 -11.32 20.16
CA VAL A 93 10.81 -10.69 19.07
C VAL A 93 9.92 -10.06 18.00
N ALA A 94 8.75 -10.65 17.72
CA ALA A 94 7.79 -10.12 16.75
C ALA A 94 6.97 -8.97 17.35
N GLN A 95 6.58 -9.06 18.63
CA GLN A 95 5.94 -7.96 19.33
C GLN A 95 6.86 -6.74 19.42
N ASP A 96 8.14 -6.95 19.75
CA ASP A 96 9.13 -5.88 19.83
C ASP A 96 9.37 -5.21 18.47
N PHE A 97 9.31 -5.96 17.37
CA PHE A 97 9.32 -5.40 16.02
C PHE A 97 8.05 -4.58 15.72
N VAL A 98 6.87 -5.02 16.13
CA VAL A 98 5.64 -4.21 16.03
C VAL A 98 5.78 -2.93 16.85
N ASP A 99 6.31 -3.01 18.06
CA ASP A 99 6.53 -1.84 18.93
C ASP A 99 7.52 -0.85 18.29
N PHE A 100 8.57 -1.34 17.61
CA PHE A 100 9.46 -0.50 16.81
C PHE A 100 8.73 0.17 15.64
N ILE A 101 7.93 -0.56 14.86
CA ILE A 101 7.18 0.02 13.74
C ILE A 101 6.25 1.15 14.21
N MET A 102 5.65 0.99 15.39
CA MET A 102 4.70 1.94 15.98
C MET A 102 5.36 3.06 16.81
N SER A 103 6.69 3.05 16.93
CA SER A 103 7.47 4.05 17.66
C SER A 103 7.70 5.33 16.84
N ALA A 104 8.20 6.39 17.50
CA ALA A 104 8.63 7.62 16.83
C ALA A 104 9.63 7.34 15.70
N GLU A 105 10.58 6.43 15.92
CA GLU A 105 11.58 6.03 14.95
C GLU A 105 10.95 5.31 13.75
N GLY A 106 10.02 4.37 13.99
CA GLY A 106 9.31 3.66 12.92
C GLY A 106 8.38 4.56 12.11
N GLN A 107 7.69 5.49 12.77
CA GLN A 107 6.78 6.44 12.11
C GLN A 107 7.55 7.51 11.31
N GLU A 108 8.72 7.95 11.77
CA GLU A 108 9.59 8.86 10.99
C GLU A 108 10.05 8.20 9.69
N LEU A 109 10.42 6.91 9.72
CA LEU A 109 10.78 6.17 8.49
C LEU A 109 9.61 6.12 7.49
N ALA A 110 8.37 6.00 7.97
CA ALA A 110 7.21 6.06 7.08
C ALA A 110 7.11 7.42 6.37
N LEU A 111 7.39 8.53 7.07
CA LEU A 111 7.41 9.87 6.48
C LEU A 111 8.56 10.05 5.48
N GLU A 112 9.76 9.57 5.80
CA GLU A 112 10.94 9.64 4.93
C GLU A 112 10.72 8.87 3.61
N GLU A 113 10.03 7.74 3.67
CA GLU A 113 9.64 6.94 2.51
C GLU A 113 8.42 7.49 1.75
N GLY A 114 7.92 8.67 2.15
CA GLY A 114 6.85 9.39 1.45
C GLY A 114 5.44 8.89 1.78
N TYR A 115 5.27 8.15 2.86
CA TYR A 115 3.97 7.81 3.42
C TYR A 115 3.53 8.83 4.48
N VAL A 116 2.35 8.63 5.03
CA VAL A 116 1.86 9.39 6.18
C VAL A 116 1.90 8.50 7.41
N GLU A 117 2.37 9.05 8.53
CA GLU A 117 2.37 8.36 9.82
C GLU A 117 0.97 7.89 10.23
N ALA A 118 0.88 6.68 10.77
CA ALA A 118 -0.34 6.15 11.36
C ALA A 118 -0.51 6.58 12.83
N VAL A 119 0.59 6.92 13.52
CA VAL A 119 0.57 7.36 14.92
C VAL A 119 1.30 8.69 15.06
N VAL A 120 0.53 9.76 15.20
CA VAL A 120 1.05 11.10 15.51
C VAL A 120 1.58 11.14 16.95
N ASP A 121 2.73 11.77 17.15
CA ASP A 121 3.40 11.88 18.47
C ASP A 121 3.68 10.51 19.12
N ALA A 122 4.09 9.52 18.31
CA ALA A 122 4.45 8.19 18.79
C ALA A 122 5.56 8.24 19.87
N PRO A 123 5.53 7.34 20.87
CA PRO A 123 6.59 7.25 21.85
C PRO A 123 7.89 6.74 21.21
N ALA A 124 9.03 7.09 21.77
CA ALA A 124 10.31 6.53 21.35
C ALA A 124 10.34 5.00 21.56
N TYR A 125 11.08 4.30 20.71
CA TYR A 125 11.33 2.88 20.84
C TYR A 125 12.23 2.60 22.06
N GLU A 126 11.77 1.71 22.95
CA GLU A 126 12.43 1.41 24.23
C GLU A 126 13.16 0.04 24.22
N GLY A 127 13.45 -0.51 23.03
CA GLY A 127 14.17 -1.77 22.90
C GLY A 127 15.61 -1.69 23.38
N ASP A 128 16.12 -2.78 23.97
CA ASP A 128 17.48 -2.86 24.54
C ASP A 128 18.50 -3.54 23.60
N GLY A 129 18.09 -3.87 22.37
CA GLY A 129 18.93 -4.52 21.37
C GLY A 129 19.19 -6.01 21.64
N SER A 130 18.49 -6.62 22.60
CA SER A 130 18.71 -8.01 23.02
C SER A 130 17.84 -9.05 22.31
N GLN A 131 16.95 -8.62 21.40
CA GLN A 131 16.06 -9.54 20.70
C GLN A 131 16.85 -10.49 19.78
N THR A 132 16.38 -11.74 19.69
CA THR A 132 16.96 -12.78 18.84
C THR A 132 15.83 -13.61 18.23
N GLY A 133 16.06 -14.22 17.06
CA GLY A 133 15.11 -15.13 16.44
C GLY A 133 14.83 -14.80 14.97
N THR A 134 13.77 -15.39 14.44
CA THR A 134 13.32 -15.18 13.06
C THR A 134 11.88 -14.71 13.07
N ILE A 135 11.57 -13.68 12.29
CA ILE A 135 10.21 -13.17 12.06
C ILE A 135 9.87 -13.41 10.58
N ALA A 136 8.80 -14.15 10.31
CA ALA A 136 8.25 -14.35 8.97
C ALA A 136 7.16 -13.28 8.69
N VAL A 137 7.41 -12.43 7.69
CA VAL A 137 6.49 -11.37 7.27
C VAL A 137 6.01 -11.66 5.85
N VAL A 138 4.70 -11.74 5.63
CA VAL A 138 4.15 -12.15 4.33
C VAL A 138 3.03 -11.20 3.88
N GLY A 139 3.03 -10.78 2.62
CA GLY A 139 1.82 -10.22 2.02
C GLY A 139 2.06 -9.12 0.99
N SER A 140 1.42 -7.98 1.21
CA SER A 140 1.21 -6.94 0.22
C SER A 140 2.49 -6.39 -0.43
N THR A 141 2.55 -6.48 -1.76
CA THR A 141 3.66 -5.92 -2.56
C THR A 141 3.79 -4.39 -2.46
N SER A 142 2.72 -3.68 -2.07
CA SER A 142 2.77 -2.24 -1.85
C SER A 142 3.32 -1.86 -0.47
N VAL A 143 3.22 -2.75 0.52
CA VAL A 143 3.74 -2.52 1.87
C VAL A 143 5.22 -2.91 1.95
N THR A 144 5.66 -3.84 1.08
CA THR A 144 7.03 -4.38 1.06
C THR A 144 8.13 -3.32 1.10
N PRO A 145 8.11 -2.23 0.31
CA PRO A 145 9.19 -1.22 0.36
C PRO A 145 9.37 -0.62 1.76
N LEU A 146 8.27 -0.18 2.38
CA LEU A 146 8.29 0.34 3.76
C LEU A 146 8.74 -0.73 4.77
N MET A 147 8.25 -1.97 4.62
CA MET A 147 8.61 -3.06 5.52
C MET A 147 10.10 -3.44 5.41
N GLU A 148 10.71 -3.34 4.23
CA GLU A 148 12.15 -3.57 4.04
C GLU A 148 12.98 -2.53 4.79
N VAL A 149 12.61 -1.24 4.71
CA VAL A 149 13.26 -0.15 5.45
C VAL A 149 13.12 -0.34 6.96
N LEU A 150 11.90 -0.60 7.45
CA LEU A 150 11.63 -0.86 8.86
C LEU A 150 12.42 -2.08 9.38
N SER A 151 12.49 -3.14 8.57
CA SER A 151 13.25 -4.35 8.89
C SER A 151 14.76 -4.09 8.96
N GLU A 152 15.32 -3.30 8.05
CA GLU A 152 16.74 -2.95 8.05
C GLU A 152 17.11 -2.16 9.30
N GLU A 153 16.36 -1.12 9.64
CA GLU A 153 16.61 -0.27 10.81
C GLU A 153 16.41 -1.02 12.12
N TYR A 154 15.36 -1.84 12.24
CA TYR A 154 15.16 -2.69 13.41
C TYR A 154 16.30 -3.68 13.61
N ARG A 155 16.80 -4.30 12.52
CA ARG A 155 17.92 -5.24 12.59
C ARG A 155 19.26 -4.56 12.87
N ALA A 156 19.41 -3.27 12.56
CA ALA A 156 20.57 -2.50 13.00
C ALA A 156 20.60 -2.35 14.52
N LEU A 157 19.43 -2.25 15.16
CA LEU A 157 19.27 -2.23 16.62
C LEU A 157 19.34 -3.63 17.25
N ASN A 158 18.84 -4.65 16.55
CA ASN A 158 18.75 -6.04 17.01
C ASN A 158 19.47 -7.00 16.02
N PRO A 159 20.82 -7.06 16.03
CA PRO A 159 21.60 -7.72 14.97
C PRO A 159 21.47 -9.25 14.93
N GLU A 160 20.95 -9.88 16.00
CA GLU A 160 20.69 -11.31 16.06
C GLU A 160 19.29 -11.70 15.53
N VAL A 161 18.48 -10.72 15.12
CA VAL A 161 17.17 -10.96 14.50
C VAL A 161 17.30 -11.13 12.98
N GLN A 162 16.58 -12.12 12.46
CA GLN A 162 16.33 -12.33 11.04
C GLN A 162 14.87 -12.00 10.74
N ILE A 163 14.62 -11.33 9.62
CA ILE A 163 13.27 -11.01 9.16
C ILE A 163 13.15 -11.47 7.71
N ASP A 164 12.27 -12.43 7.47
CA ASP A 164 12.04 -13.02 6.16
C ASP A 164 10.77 -12.41 5.55
N ILE A 165 10.94 -11.52 4.58
CA ILE A 165 9.83 -10.83 3.91
C ILE A 165 9.45 -11.56 2.62
N THR A 166 8.19 -12.00 2.51
CA THR A 166 7.61 -12.57 1.30
C THR A 166 6.55 -11.66 0.70
N SER A 167 6.81 -11.17 -0.51
CA SER A 167 5.95 -10.26 -1.26
C SER A 167 5.06 -11.02 -2.25
N ASN A 168 3.81 -11.33 -1.87
CA ASN A 168 2.89 -12.17 -2.66
C ASN A 168 1.41 -11.70 -2.68
N GLY A 169 1.10 -10.59 -2.02
CA GLY A 169 -0.21 -9.94 -2.04
C GLY A 169 -0.96 -9.99 -0.71
N SER A 170 -1.84 -9.00 -0.49
CA SER A 170 -2.52 -8.79 0.80
C SER A 170 -3.34 -9.98 1.28
N SER A 171 -4.12 -10.61 0.39
CA SER A 171 -4.94 -11.77 0.79
C SER A 171 -4.08 -12.97 1.19
N ALA A 172 -2.95 -13.21 0.51
CA ALA A 172 -2.02 -14.26 0.88
C ALA A 172 -1.38 -13.97 2.25
N GLY A 173 -1.00 -12.72 2.52
CA GLY A 173 -0.50 -12.30 3.83
C GLY A 173 -1.50 -12.52 4.96
N MET A 174 -2.77 -12.13 4.78
CA MET A 174 -3.83 -12.34 5.78
C MET A 174 -4.07 -13.84 6.01
N THR A 175 -4.15 -14.65 4.94
CA THR A 175 -4.26 -16.11 5.07
C THR A 175 -3.06 -16.70 5.81
N SER A 176 -1.84 -16.29 5.48
CA SER A 176 -0.64 -16.79 6.16
C SER A 176 -0.61 -16.46 7.65
N ALA A 177 -1.07 -15.28 8.04
CA ALA A 177 -1.21 -14.88 9.45
C ALA A 177 -2.31 -15.67 10.17
N ILE A 178 -3.46 -15.89 9.53
CA ILE A 178 -4.57 -16.71 10.08
C ILE A 178 -4.12 -18.15 10.30
N ASP A 179 -3.42 -18.72 9.32
CA ASP A 179 -2.94 -20.11 9.38
C ASP A 179 -1.71 -20.28 10.29
N GLY A 180 -1.14 -19.19 10.82
CA GLY A 180 0.07 -19.20 11.65
C GLY A 180 1.33 -19.62 10.90
N THR A 181 1.34 -19.48 9.57
CA THR A 181 2.50 -19.76 8.70
C THR A 181 3.41 -18.54 8.50
N ALA A 182 2.90 -17.36 8.86
CA ALA A 182 3.66 -16.12 9.01
C ALA A 182 3.35 -15.53 10.39
N ASP A 183 4.33 -14.88 11.00
CA ASP A 183 4.14 -14.16 12.25
C ASP A 183 3.34 -12.87 12.00
N ILE A 184 3.62 -12.18 10.89
CA ILE A 184 2.98 -10.93 10.51
C ILE A 184 2.52 -10.98 9.05
N GLY A 185 1.23 -10.74 8.84
CA GLY A 185 0.63 -10.52 7.53
C GLY A 185 0.60 -9.03 7.15
N MET A 186 0.87 -8.69 5.90
CA MET A 186 0.80 -7.30 5.39
C MET A 186 -0.37 -7.10 4.42
N ALA A 187 -1.16 -6.06 4.62
CA ALA A 187 -2.27 -5.68 3.74
C ALA A 187 -2.26 -4.19 3.37
N SER A 188 -2.42 -3.87 2.08
CA SER A 188 -2.56 -2.48 1.60
C SER A 188 -4.03 -2.19 1.25
N ARG A 189 -4.90 -2.50 2.20
CA ARG A 189 -6.35 -2.32 2.20
C ARG A 189 -6.83 -2.57 3.62
N GLU A 190 -8.06 -2.16 3.90
CA GLU A 190 -8.76 -2.64 5.09
C GLU A 190 -8.88 -4.17 5.10
N LEU A 191 -8.81 -4.74 6.30
CA LEU A 191 -9.10 -6.16 6.49
C LEU A 191 -10.59 -6.41 6.24
N LYS A 192 -10.89 -7.56 5.65
CA LYS A 192 -12.25 -8.05 5.50
C LYS A 192 -12.82 -8.47 6.85
N ASP A 193 -14.13 -8.54 6.96
CA ASP A 193 -14.80 -8.90 8.21
C ASP A 193 -14.40 -10.32 8.69
N GLU A 194 -14.20 -11.26 7.76
CA GLU A 194 -13.73 -12.61 8.11
C GLU A 194 -12.27 -12.62 8.58
N GLU A 195 -11.44 -11.71 8.08
CA GLU A 195 -10.03 -11.57 8.51
C GLU A 195 -9.97 -10.91 9.89
N LYS A 196 -10.77 -9.86 10.13
CA LYS A 196 -10.88 -9.18 11.43
C LYS A 196 -11.39 -10.08 12.55
N ALA A 197 -12.14 -11.13 12.22
CA ALA A 197 -12.64 -12.08 13.19
C ALA A 197 -11.53 -12.96 13.80
N GLU A 198 -10.42 -13.14 13.08
CA GLU A 198 -9.32 -14.04 13.45
C GLU A 198 -8.01 -13.29 13.75
N LEU A 199 -7.88 -12.05 13.28
CA LEU A 199 -6.64 -11.29 13.34
C LEU A 199 -6.77 -10.03 14.20
N THR A 200 -5.71 -9.74 14.95
CA THR A 200 -5.42 -8.38 15.40
C THR A 200 -4.71 -7.65 14.27
N SER A 201 -5.01 -6.36 14.07
CA SER A 201 -4.36 -5.55 13.05
C SER A 201 -4.06 -4.14 13.52
N GLN A 202 -3.02 -3.54 12.94
CA GLN A 202 -2.64 -2.14 13.15
C GLN A 202 -2.28 -1.51 11.81
N ALA A 203 -2.73 -0.26 11.61
CA ALA A 203 -2.25 0.56 10.52
C ALA A 203 -0.86 1.09 10.88
N ILE A 204 0.10 0.95 9.96
CA ILE A 204 1.50 1.36 10.14
C ILE A 204 1.83 2.62 9.34
N ALA A 205 1.06 2.90 8.30
CA ALA A 205 1.14 4.11 7.49
C ALA A 205 -0.15 4.32 6.68
N VAL A 206 -0.35 5.53 6.15
CA VAL A 206 -1.35 5.83 5.11
C VAL A 206 -0.64 6.10 3.79
N ASP A 207 -1.09 5.44 2.73
CA ASP A 207 -0.56 5.51 1.37
C ASP A 207 -1.60 6.11 0.43
N GLY A 208 -1.19 7.05 -0.42
CA GLY A 208 -1.98 7.48 -1.57
C GLY A 208 -2.00 6.41 -2.66
N ILE A 209 -3.05 6.34 -3.46
CA ILE A 209 -3.05 5.54 -4.70
C ILE A 209 -2.96 6.50 -5.87
N ALA A 210 -1.79 6.57 -6.50
CA ALA A 210 -1.58 7.40 -7.67
C ALA A 210 -2.18 6.72 -8.90
N VAL A 211 -3.11 7.41 -9.57
CA VAL A 211 -3.47 7.10 -10.96
C VAL A 211 -2.32 7.57 -11.84
N VAL A 212 -1.80 6.67 -12.67
CA VAL A 212 -0.62 6.91 -13.50
C VAL A 212 -0.90 6.71 -14.96
N VAL A 213 -0.31 7.57 -15.79
CA VAL A 213 -0.34 7.48 -17.24
C VAL A 213 1.08 7.53 -17.80
N ASN A 214 1.23 7.25 -19.09
CA ASN A 214 2.49 7.46 -19.78
C ASN A 214 2.91 8.94 -19.70
N LYS A 215 4.22 9.20 -19.63
CA LYS A 215 4.75 10.58 -19.62
C LYS A 215 4.37 11.41 -20.86
N ASN A 216 4.14 10.76 -21.99
CA ASN A 216 3.73 11.41 -23.23
C ASN A 216 2.22 11.65 -23.32
N ASN A 217 1.43 11.15 -22.36
CA ASN A 217 0.00 11.39 -22.32
C ASN A 217 -0.28 12.85 -21.93
N GLY A 218 -1.17 13.52 -22.66
CA GLY A 218 -1.47 14.95 -22.49
C GLY A 218 -2.42 15.30 -21.35
N ILE A 219 -3.06 14.33 -20.69
CA ILE A 219 -4.04 14.60 -19.63
C ILE A 219 -3.39 15.31 -18.44
N GLU A 220 -3.98 16.41 -17.97
CA GLU A 220 -3.43 17.19 -16.83
C GLU A 220 -4.05 16.78 -15.49
N GLY A 221 -5.29 16.31 -15.51
CA GLY A 221 -6.01 15.85 -14.33
C GLY A 221 -7.26 15.09 -14.71
N LEU A 222 -7.84 14.37 -13.74
CA LEU A 222 -9.10 13.66 -13.87
C LEU A 222 -9.97 13.96 -12.65
N THR A 223 -11.29 13.90 -12.81
CA THR A 223 -12.18 13.80 -11.65
C THR A 223 -12.25 12.36 -11.16
N LEU A 224 -12.63 12.14 -9.90
CA LEU A 224 -12.85 10.79 -9.39
C LEU A 224 -13.89 10.01 -10.21
N GLU A 225 -14.92 10.71 -10.70
CA GLU A 225 -15.94 10.16 -11.59
C GLU A 225 -15.34 9.73 -12.94
N GLN A 226 -14.46 10.54 -13.54
CA GLN A 226 -13.77 10.16 -14.78
C GLN A 226 -12.87 8.93 -14.56
N VAL A 227 -12.19 8.84 -13.41
CA VAL A 227 -11.44 7.64 -13.04
C VAL A 227 -12.37 6.42 -13.02
N LYS A 228 -13.53 6.50 -12.34
CA LYS A 228 -14.52 5.40 -12.36
C LYS A 228 -14.88 5.02 -13.80
N GLN A 229 -15.30 5.99 -14.62
CA GLN A 229 -15.74 5.76 -16.00
C GLN A 229 -14.67 5.12 -16.89
N ILE A 230 -13.40 5.49 -16.73
CA ILE A 230 -12.29 4.88 -17.47
C ILE A 230 -12.11 3.43 -17.02
N PHE A 231 -12.06 3.18 -15.70
CA PHE A 231 -11.80 1.86 -15.16
C PHE A 231 -13.00 0.90 -15.25
N THR A 232 -14.22 1.39 -15.50
CA THR A 232 -15.39 0.58 -15.89
C THR A 232 -15.53 0.41 -17.41
N GLY A 233 -14.78 1.17 -18.20
CA GLY A 233 -14.81 1.14 -19.67
C GLY A 233 -15.98 1.92 -20.28
N GLU A 234 -16.63 2.79 -19.51
CA GLU A 234 -17.61 3.76 -20.03
C GLU A 234 -16.93 4.82 -20.91
N VAL A 235 -15.71 5.23 -20.53
CA VAL A 235 -14.84 6.09 -21.33
C VAL A 235 -13.62 5.28 -21.78
N THR A 236 -13.39 5.24 -23.08
CA THR A 236 -12.30 4.44 -23.69
C THR A 236 -11.38 5.25 -24.58
N ASN A 237 -11.61 6.55 -24.74
CA ASN A 237 -10.79 7.45 -25.53
C ASN A 237 -10.41 8.70 -24.73
N TRP A 238 -9.12 9.06 -24.78
CA TRP A 238 -8.57 10.24 -24.12
C TRP A 238 -9.17 11.56 -24.62
N GLU A 239 -9.61 11.61 -25.88
CA GLU A 239 -10.25 12.80 -26.46
C GLU A 239 -11.59 13.16 -25.80
N ASP A 240 -12.26 12.18 -25.16
CA ASP A 240 -13.53 12.40 -24.45
C ASP A 240 -13.34 13.06 -23.07
N LEU A 241 -12.09 13.24 -22.64
CA LEU A 241 -11.69 13.74 -21.33
C LEU A 241 -11.03 15.14 -21.36
N GLN A 242 -10.91 15.75 -22.55
CA GLN A 242 -10.25 17.06 -22.77
C GLN A 242 -11.22 18.24 -22.75
#